data_AF-A0A5J5I6S4-F1
#
_entry.id   AF-A0A5J5I6S4-F1
#
_cell.length_a   1.000
_cell.length_b   1.000
_cell.length_c   1.000
_cell.angle_alpha   90.00
_cell.angle_beta   90.00
_cell.angle_gamma   90.00
#
_symmetry.space_group_name_H-M   'P 1'
#
loop_
_entity.id
_entity.type
_entity.pdbx_description
1 polymer ?
#
loop_
_entity_poly.entity_id
_entity_poly.type
_entity_poly.pdbx_seq_one_letter_code
_entity_poly.pdbx_strand_id
1 'polypeptide(L)'
;MTASISIGTDHHGKDVLVDVEELLATRLLVQGNSGSGKSHLLRRLLEESAPMVQQVVIDPEGDFVTLADQYGHVVIDAGDYNEREIVKMATRIREHRASVVLSLESLELEAQMKCAASFLSTLFDAPRDHWYPALVVVDEAQMFAPVSAGDVSDEARRLSLAAMTNLMCRGRKRGLAGVIATQRLAKLAKNVAAEASNFLMGRTFLDIDMARAADLLGMERRQAEQIRDLERGRFLGLGPAIARRPVAVKIGTVKTGTRGGTHKLMPPPVTTGGDFQEMLFAKVEEEALPPPPPRPEPTARPAEEIMRALADTPAAKPAAPELDFGENEPVVIAVLEDIVADLGDAAPSVAALYQDFGVRCRMRGLKRSPLDLPAFRKRFAMAQAGMADADDVRWQDAIRAAEPVPEDMLAPFLLIARAALDGQTCPDDAALGRAYGTSSPGRVRRLIDYMEKLGVIVARTDFSGKRSIGVPGLGLSTAAAD
;
A
#
# COMPACT_ATOMS: atom_id res chain seq x y z
N MET A 1 39.85 5.97 -12.19
CA MET A 1 39.10 4.77 -12.59
C MET A 1 37.70 5.25 -12.93
N THR A 2 37.22 5.05 -14.15
CA THR A 2 35.84 5.37 -14.52
C THR A 2 34.92 4.36 -13.84
N ALA A 3 33.95 4.82 -13.04
CA ALA A 3 33.00 3.95 -12.34
C ALA A 3 31.93 3.43 -13.32
N SER A 4 32.34 2.60 -14.28
CA SER A 4 31.47 2.08 -15.33
C SER A 4 31.08 0.63 -15.07
N ILE A 5 29.83 0.27 -15.32
CA ILE A 5 29.29 -1.10 -15.21
C ILE A 5 28.86 -1.62 -16.58
N SER A 6 29.03 -2.92 -16.85
CA SER A 6 28.55 -3.54 -18.09
C SER A 6 27.12 -4.07 -17.91
N ILE A 7 26.16 -3.52 -18.65
CA ILE A 7 24.75 -3.97 -18.57
C ILE A 7 24.42 -5.09 -19.57
N GLY A 8 25.30 -5.35 -20.53
CA GLY A 8 25.07 -6.31 -21.60
C GLY A 8 25.92 -6.05 -22.82
N THR A 9 25.54 -6.61 -23.97
CA THR A 9 26.29 -6.48 -25.22
C THR A 9 25.45 -5.90 -26.36
N ASP A 10 26.10 -5.21 -27.29
CA ASP A 10 25.49 -4.74 -28.52
C ASP A 10 25.39 -5.85 -29.58
N HIS A 11 24.91 -5.51 -30.78
CA HIS A 11 24.75 -6.47 -31.88
C HIS A 11 26.09 -7.00 -32.44
N HIS A 12 27.22 -6.38 -32.10
CA HIS A 12 28.57 -6.85 -32.42
C HIS A 12 29.20 -7.65 -31.27
N GLY A 13 28.47 -7.86 -30.17
CA GLY A 13 28.98 -8.55 -28.99
C GLY A 13 29.90 -7.68 -28.13
N LYS A 14 29.97 -6.37 -28.36
CA LYS A 14 30.76 -5.45 -27.55
C LYS A 14 29.96 -5.04 -26.31
N ASP A 15 30.64 -4.94 -25.18
CA ASP A 15 30.02 -4.47 -23.94
C ASP A 15 29.43 -3.06 -24.09
N VAL A 16 28.19 -2.92 -23.61
CA VAL A 16 27.52 -1.64 -23.43
C VAL A 16 27.67 -1.27 -21.96
N LEU A 17 28.41 -0.17 -21.74
CA LEU A 17 28.74 0.32 -20.42
C LEU A 17 27.77 1.41 -19.98
N VAL A 18 27.52 1.47 -18.68
CA VAL A 18 26.84 2.59 -18.02
C VAL A 18 27.83 3.25 -17.06
N ASP A 19 28.07 4.54 -17.23
CA ASP A 19 28.84 5.35 -16.29
C ASP A 19 27.98 5.68 -15.06
N VAL A 20 28.32 5.09 -13.92
CA VAL A 20 27.57 5.25 -12.67
C VAL A 20 27.69 6.67 -12.12
N GLU A 21 28.83 7.33 -12.32
CA GLU A 21 29.03 8.72 -11.86
C GLU A 21 28.16 9.69 -12.66
N GLU A 22 28.15 9.52 -13.99
CA GLU A 22 27.26 10.30 -14.87
C GLU A 22 25.78 9.97 -14.56
N LEU A 23 25.45 8.70 -14.32
CA LEU A 23 24.10 8.26 -13.97
C LEU A 23 23.59 8.95 -12.70
N LEU A 24 24.45 9.12 -11.69
CA LEU A 24 24.11 9.82 -10.45
C LEU A 24 23.72 11.29 -10.70
N ALA A 25 24.27 11.91 -11.74
CA ALA A 25 23.94 13.28 -12.14
C ALA A 25 22.71 13.37 -13.04
N THR A 26 22.45 12.33 -13.84
CA THR A 26 21.57 12.41 -15.03
C THR A 26 20.32 11.53 -14.96
N ARG A 27 20.23 10.60 -13.99
CA ARG A 27 19.07 9.73 -13.72
C ARG A 27 18.69 8.81 -14.88
N LEU A 28 17.86 7.82 -14.61
CA LEU A 28 17.49 6.81 -15.60
C LEU A 28 16.00 6.54 -15.59
N LEU A 29 15.42 6.45 -16.78
CA LEU A 29 14.09 5.91 -17.00
C LEU A 29 14.20 4.59 -17.76
N VAL A 30 13.62 3.54 -17.18
CA VAL A 30 13.49 2.23 -17.80
C VAL A 30 12.02 1.99 -18.14
N GLN A 31 11.76 1.65 -19.40
CA GLN A 31 10.42 1.29 -19.86
C GLN A 31 10.43 -0.11 -20.44
N GLY A 32 9.40 -0.90 -20.17
CA GLY A 32 9.15 -2.15 -20.87
C GLY A 32 7.90 -2.83 -20.35
N ASN A 33 7.11 -3.44 -21.24
CA ASN A 33 5.91 -4.17 -20.85
C ASN A 33 6.24 -5.41 -19.99
N SER A 34 5.24 -5.97 -19.31
CA SER A 34 5.39 -7.26 -18.63
C SER A 34 6.05 -8.31 -19.54
N GLY A 35 7.02 -9.03 -18.99
CA GLY A 35 7.82 -10.02 -19.74
C GLY A 35 8.90 -9.45 -20.67
N SER A 36 9.08 -8.13 -20.79
CA SER A 36 10.16 -7.52 -21.59
C SER A 36 11.56 -7.75 -21.02
N GLY A 37 11.68 -8.07 -19.73
CA GLY A 37 12.96 -8.20 -19.02
C GLY A 37 13.34 -6.96 -18.19
N LYS A 38 12.39 -6.07 -17.89
CA LYS A 38 12.61 -4.86 -17.07
C LYS A 38 13.22 -5.17 -15.70
N SER A 39 12.62 -6.05 -14.90
CA SER A 39 13.15 -6.42 -13.58
C SER A 39 14.53 -7.09 -13.69
N HIS A 40 14.77 -7.85 -14.76
CA HIS A 40 16.08 -8.46 -15.06
C HIS A 40 17.15 -7.39 -15.37
N LEU A 41 16.79 -6.36 -16.14
CA LEU A 41 17.66 -5.20 -16.40
C LEU A 41 17.97 -4.41 -15.13
N LEU A 42 16.96 -4.10 -14.31
CA LEU A 42 17.17 -3.40 -13.04
C LEU A 42 18.09 -4.20 -12.13
N ARG A 43 17.88 -5.51 -12.05
CA ARG A 43 18.74 -6.40 -11.28
C ARG A 43 20.17 -6.41 -11.81
N ARG A 44 20.38 -6.51 -13.12
CA ARG A 44 21.72 -6.41 -13.72
C ARG A 44 22.41 -5.10 -13.33
N LEU A 45 21.69 -3.99 -13.39
CA LEU A 45 22.21 -2.67 -13.01
C LEU A 45 22.55 -2.61 -11.51
N LEU A 46 21.67 -3.13 -10.66
CA LEU A 46 21.86 -3.17 -9.20
C LEU A 46 23.05 -4.08 -8.81
N GLU A 47 23.14 -5.28 -9.37
CA GLU A 47 24.22 -6.22 -9.08
C GLU A 47 25.60 -5.67 -9.45
N GLU A 48 25.72 -5.06 -10.62
CA GLU A 48 27.00 -4.53 -11.09
C GLU A 48 27.42 -3.25 -10.37
N SER A 49 26.46 -2.43 -9.92
CA SER A 49 26.74 -1.18 -9.20
C SER A 49 26.74 -1.31 -7.67
N ALA A 50 26.36 -2.47 -7.12
CA ALA A 50 26.32 -2.72 -5.67
C ALA A 50 27.63 -2.42 -4.93
N PRO A 51 28.83 -2.77 -5.44
CA PRO A 51 30.08 -2.44 -4.76
C PRO A 51 30.50 -0.97 -4.91
N MET A 52 29.79 -0.19 -5.74
CA MET A 52 30.21 1.17 -6.11
C MET A 52 29.42 2.27 -5.40
N VAL A 53 28.13 2.06 -5.15
CA VAL A 53 27.23 3.09 -4.64
C VAL A 53 26.14 2.51 -3.73
N GLN A 54 25.69 3.29 -2.75
CA GLN A 54 24.53 2.94 -1.93
C GLN A 54 23.30 2.77 -2.83
N GLN A 55 22.51 1.72 -2.59
CA GLN A 55 21.30 1.43 -3.35
C GLN A 55 20.08 1.42 -2.44
N VAL A 56 19.03 2.08 -2.89
CA VAL A 56 17.71 2.08 -2.25
C VAL A 56 16.71 1.58 -3.28
N VAL A 57 16.06 0.46 -3.03
CA VAL A 57 15.05 -0.10 -3.94
C VAL A 57 13.67 0.03 -3.30
N ILE A 58 12.74 0.67 -4.00
CA ILE A 58 11.31 0.69 -3.68
C ILE A 58 10.65 -0.40 -4.53
N ASP A 59 10.23 -1.47 -3.87
CA ASP A 59 9.85 -2.73 -4.50
C ASP A 59 8.40 -3.11 -4.15
N PRO A 60 7.43 -2.72 -5.00
CA PRO A 60 6.02 -3.03 -4.73
C PRO A 60 5.64 -4.49 -4.95
N GLU A 61 6.44 -5.27 -5.68
CA GLU A 61 6.13 -6.66 -6.03
C GLU A 61 7.02 -7.68 -5.31
N GLY A 62 7.98 -7.23 -4.49
CA GLY A 62 8.88 -8.11 -3.72
C GLY A 62 9.93 -8.84 -4.56
N ASP A 63 10.18 -8.39 -5.79
CA ASP A 63 11.06 -9.05 -6.74
C ASP A 63 12.52 -9.02 -6.29
N PHE A 64 12.97 -7.98 -5.61
CA PHE A 64 14.39 -7.65 -5.40
C PHE A 64 14.95 -8.06 -4.04
N VAL A 65 14.15 -8.68 -3.16
CA VAL A 65 14.56 -9.05 -1.80
C VAL A 65 15.80 -9.97 -1.73
N THR A 66 16.06 -10.75 -2.78
CA THR A 66 17.22 -11.66 -2.88
C THR A 66 18.55 -10.96 -3.13
N LEU A 67 18.55 -9.64 -3.38
CA LEU A 67 19.78 -8.85 -3.36
C LEU A 67 20.46 -8.90 -1.99
N ALA A 68 19.69 -9.04 -0.92
CA ALA A 68 20.21 -9.20 0.44
C ALA A 68 21.11 -10.43 0.59
N ASP A 69 20.77 -11.52 -0.08
CA ASP A 69 21.45 -12.81 0.04
C ASP A 69 22.88 -12.76 -0.53
N GLN A 70 23.16 -11.83 -1.46
CA GLN A 70 24.44 -11.77 -2.17
C GLN A 70 25.20 -10.45 -2.02
N TYR A 71 24.49 -9.34 -1.86
CA TYR A 71 25.08 -7.99 -1.89
C TYR A 71 24.91 -7.21 -0.59
N GLY A 72 24.33 -7.83 0.45
CA GLY A 72 24.24 -7.25 1.79
C GLY A 72 23.18 -6.15 1.93
N HIS A 73 22.23 -6.07 1.01
CA HIS A 73 21.06 -5.19 1.16
C HIS A 73 20.26 -5.58 2.40
N VAL A 74 19.83 -4.59 3.16
CA VAL A 74 18.84 -4.77 4.23
C VAL A 74 17.46 -4.90 3.60
N VAL A 75 16.67 -5.88 4.00
CA VAL A 75 15.26 -5.98 3.58
C VAL A 75 14.37 -5.38 4.66
N ILE A 76 13.53 -4.45 4.27
CA ILE A 76 12.43 -3.94 5.09
C ILE A 76 11.14 -4.39 4.43
N ASP A 77 10.45 -5.37 5.03
CA ASP A 77 9.06 -5.66 4.69
C ASP A 77 8.18 -4.61 5.36
N ALA A 78 7.62 -3.70 4.56
CA ALA A 78 6.90 -2.55 5.09
C ALA A 78 5.61 -2.94 5.85
N GLY A 79 5.02 -4.11 5.56
CA GLY A 79 3.83 -4.59 6.27
C GLY A 79 4.06 -4.91 7.74
N ASP A 80 5.32 -5.13 8.13
CA ASP A 80 5.69 -5.47 9.51
C ASP A 80 5.84 -4.23 10.43
N TYR A 81 5.81 -3.03 9.85
CA TYR A 81 6.16 -1.79 10.57
C TYR A 81 5.13 -0.70 10.39
N ASN A 82 4.97 0.14 11.41
CA ASN A 82 4.19 1.36 11.27
C ASN A 82 5.02 2.49 10.62
N GLU A 83 4.34 3.56 10.21
CA GLU A 83 4.96 4.69 9.51
C GLU A 83 6.12 5.34 10.29
N ARG A 84 6.02 5.47 11.61
CA ARG A 84 7.08 6.08 12.44
C ARG A 84 8.35 5.22 12.44
N GLU A 85 8.19 3.91 12.42
CA GLU A 85 9.30 2.97 12.33
C GLU A 85 9.95 3.02 10.95
N ILE A 86 9.15 3.07 9.88
CA ILE A 86 9.64 3.26 8.50
C ILE A 86 10.49 4.53 8.38
N VAL A 87 10.03 5.66 8.94
CA VAL A 87 10.80 6.92 8.96
C VAL A 87 12.12 6.79 9.74
N LYS A 88 12.10 6.15 10.91
CA LYS A 88 13.32 5.91 11.71
C LYS A 88 14.31 5.03 10.94
N MET A 89 13.83 3.98 10.28
CA MET A 89 14.67 3.10 9.47
C MET A 89 15.25 3.83 8.26
N ALA A 90 14.44 4.61 7.53
CA ALA A 90 14.90 5.44 6.42
C ALA A 90 16.02 6.41 6.85
N THR A 91 15.86 7.04 8.02
CA THR A 91 16.86 7.94 8.62
C THR A 91 18.17 7.19 8.86
N ARG A 92 18.12 6.04 9.54
CA ARG A 92 19.31 5.22 9.82
C ARG A 92 19.99 4.70 8.56
N ILE A 93 19.21 4.27 7.56
CA ILE A 93 19.72 3.84 6.26
C ILE A 93 20.51 4.96 5.60
N ARG A 94 20.00 6.19 5.69
CA ARG A 94 20.66 7.36 5.12
C ARG A 94 21.95 7.72 5.86
N GLU A 95 21.92 7.68 7.19
CA GLU A 95 23.06 7.95 8.06
C GLU A 95 24.20 6.94 7.88
N HIS A 96 23.86 5.65 7.89
CA HIS A 96 24.84 4.56 7.83
C HIS A 96 25.19 4.10 6.42
N ARG A 97 24.54 4.66 5.40
CA ARG A 97 24.73 4.33 3.99
C ARG A 97 24.50 2.85 3.65
N ALA A 98 23.64 2.17 4.42
CA ALA A 98 23.27 0.79 4.13
C ALA A 98 22.44 0.73 2.84
N SER A 99 22.73 -0.23 1.95
CA SER A 99 21.83 -0.51 0.83
C SER A 99 20.58 -1.22 1.34
N VAL A 100 19.42 -0.92 0.77
CA VAL A 100 18.12 -1.39 1.26
C VAL A 100 17.19 -1.80 0.11
N VAL A 101 16.38 -2.81 0.35
CA VAL A 101 15.16 -3.12 -0.40
C VAL A 101 13.96 -2.88 0.52
N LEU A 102 13.14 -1.90 0.19
CA LEU A 102 11.84 -1.66 0.82
C LEU A 102 10.80 -2.46 0.05
N SER A 103 10.45 -3.65 0.55
CA SER A 103 9.36 -4.47 0.02
C SER A 103 8.02 -3.89 0.48
N LEU A 104 7.12 -3.65 -0.47
CA LEU A 104 5.75 -3.18 -0.20
C LEU A 104 4.71 -4.23 -0.58
N GLU A 105 5.13 -5.45 -0.93
CA GLU A 105 4.26 -6.52 -1.44
C GLU A 105 3.11 -6.88 -0.50
N SER A 106 3.34 -6.74 0.81
CA SER A 106 2.39 -7.04 1.89
C SER A 106 1.36 -5.92 2.13
N LEU A 107 1.54 -4.75 1.51
CA LEU A 107 0.69 -3.58 1.67
C LEU A 107 -0.27 -3.41 0.48
N GLU A 108 -1.48 -2.93 0.76
CA GLU A 108 -2.41 -2.49 -0.27
C GLU A 108 -1.93 -1.19 -0.94
N LEU A 109 -2.38 -0.92 -2.17
CA LEU A 109 -1.88 0.16 -3.03
C LEU A 109 -1.80 1.54 -2.33
N GLU A 110 -2.84 1.94 -1.58
CA GLU A 110 -2.81 3.22 -0.86
C GLU A 110 -1.70 3.26 0.21
N ALA A 111 -1.53 2.16 0.95
CA ALA A 111 -0.49 2.04 1.96
C ALA A 111 0.91 1.96 1.32
N GLN A 112 1.06 1.28 0.17
CA GLN A 112 2.31 1.30 -0.62
C GLN A 112 2.68 2.75 -0.98
N MET A 113 1.73 3.53 -1.50
CA MET A 113 1.96 4.91 -1.91
C MET A 113 2.38 5.81 -0.75
N LYS A 114 1.69 5.71 0.40
CA LYS A 114 2.03 6.47 1.62
C LYS A 114 3.39 6.05 2.19
N CYS A 115 3.65 4.75 2.31
CA CYS A 115 4.92 4.23 2.82
C CYS A 115 6.11 4.66 1.95
N ALA A 116 6.01 4.49 0.62
CA ALA A 116 7.03 4.96 -0.32
C ALA A 116 7.24 6.48 -0.21
N ALA A 117 6.15 7.25 -0.11
CA ALA A 117 6.23 8.71 0.05
C ALA A 117 6.99 9.12 1.32
N SER A 118 6.64 8.55 2.47
CA SER A 118 7.26 8.85 3.76
C SER A 118 8.73 8.40 3.79
N PHE A 119 9.04 7.23 3.23
CA PHE A 119 10.41 6.74 3.12
C PHE A 119 11.28 7.64 2.22
N LEU A 120 10.82 7.94 1.00
CA LEU A 120 11.54 8.79 0.04
C LEU A 120 11.71 10.23 0.56
N SER A 121 10.68 10.79 1.18
CA SER A 121 10.74 12.13 1.77
C SER A 121 11.75 12.18 2.92
N THR A 122 11.82 11.14 3.75
CA THR A 122 12.82 11.05 4.82
C THR A 122 14.25 11.00 4.29
N LEU A 123 14.50 10.21 3.23
CA LEU A 123 15.81 10.19 2.57
C LEU A 123 16.20 11.56 2.00
N PHE A 124 15.20 12.29 1.47
CA PHE A 124 15.38 13.60 0.86
C PHE A 124 15.58 14.72 1.89
N ASP A 125 14.93 14.67 3.04
CA ASP A 125 15.02 15.70 4.08
C ASP A 125 16.17 15.45 5.08
N ALA A 126 17.00 14.43 4.82
CA ALA A 126 18.17 14.14 5.62
C ALA A 126 19.10 15.36 5.78
N PRO A 127 19.76 15.52 6.94
CA PRO A 127 20.75 16.58 7.16
C PRO A 127 21.85 16.59 6.10
N ARG A 128 22.41 17.77 5.83
CA ARG A 128 23.45 17.96 4.79
C ARG A 128 24.67 17.06 4.99
N ASP A 129 25.00 16.75 6.24
CA ASP A 129 26.11 15.85 6.61
C ASP A 129 25.88 14.40 6.13
N HIS A 130 24.65 14.05 5.75
CA HIS A 130 24.26 12.75 5.24
C HIS A 130 23.97 12.75 3.74
N TRP A 131 24.33 13.82 3.00
CA TRP A 131 24.10 13.92 1.55
C TRP A 131 25.15 13.14 0.74
N TYR A 132 25.16 11.83 0.93
CA TYR A 132 26.01 10.91 0.19
C TYR A 132 25.34 10.43 -1.10
N PRO A 133 26.10 10.10 -2.15
CA PRO A 133 25.52 9.54 -3.38
C PRO A 133 24.80 8.21 -3.11
N ALA A 134 23.54 8.12 -3.55
CA ALA A 134 22.73 6.91 -3.51
C ALA A 134 21.90 6.79 -4.79
N LEU A 135 21.84 5.57 -5.32
CA LEU A 135 20.96 5.19 -6.41
C LEU A 135 19.62 4.76 -5.84
N VAL A 136 18.55 5.49 -6.16
CA VAL A 136 17.19 5.21 -5.69
C VAL A 136 16.39 4.62 -6.84
N VAL A 137 16.21 3.30 -6.82
CA VAL A 137 15.44 2.56 -7.81
C VAL A 137 13.98 2.47 -7.37
N VAL A 138 13.06 2.88 -8.22
CA VAL A 138 11.62 2.76 -8.00
C VAL A 138 11.03 1.92 -9.11
N ASP A 139 10.64 0.68 -8.79
CA ASP A 139 9.91 -0.15 -9.75
C ASP A 139 8.43 0.23 -9.78
N GLU A 140 7.79 -0.04 -10.91
CA GLU A 140 6.41 0.36 -11.23
C GLU A 140 6.10 1.83 -10.88
N ALA A 141 7.00 2.73 -11.26
CA ALA A 141 6.97 4.15 -10.90
C ALA A 141 5.63 4.86 -11.24
N GLN A 142 4.85 4.35 -12.20
CA GLN A 142 3.52 4.89 -12.50
C GLN A 142 2.51 4.71 -11.36
N MET A 143 2.75 3.78 -10.42
CA MET A 143 1.94 3.63 -9.20
C MET A 143 2.15 4.80 -8.24
N PHE A 144 3.39 5.27 -8.11
CA PHE A 144 3.76 6.33 -7.18
C PHE A 144 3.65 7.74 -7.79
N ALA A 145 3.71 7.86 -9.11
CA ALA A 145 3.56 9.12 -9.83
C ALA A 145 2.56 9.02 -11.01
N PRO A 146 1.27 8.74 -10.76
CA PRO A 146 0.28 8.63 -11.83
C PRO A 146 -0.14 10.00 -12.40
N VAL A 147 -0.42 10.06 -13.70
CA VAL A 147 -0.97 11.27 -14.37
C VAL A 147 -2.39 11.61 -13.90
N SER A 148 -3.22 10.60 -13.66
CA SER A 148 -4.63 10.75 -13.28
C SER A 148 -4.88 10.21 -11.87
N ALA A 149 -5.85 10.79 -11.16
CA ALA A 149 -6.41 10.18 -9.96
C ALA A 149 -7.09 8.86 -10.37
N GLY A 150 -6.59 7.74 -9.84
CA GLY A 150 -7.23 6.43 -9.97
C GLY A 150 -8.14 6.17 -8.76
N ASP A 151 -8.20 4.92 -8.31
CA ASP A 151 -9.01 4.47 -7.17
C ASP A 151 -8.39 4.76 -5.79
N VAL A 152 -7.38 5.64 -5.73
CA VAL A 152 -6.60 5.94 -4.51
C VAL A 152 -6.94 7.33 -4.00
N SER A 153 -6.90 7.52 -2.69
CA SER A 153 -7.15 8.84 -2.08
C SER A 153 -6.25 9.94 -2.68
N ASP A 154 -6.82 11.14 -2.83
CA ASP A 154 -6.10 12.29 -3.38
C ASP A 154 -4.90 12.70 -2.51
N GLU A 155 -4.97 12.43 -1.21
CA GLU A 155 -3.89 12.66 -0.26
C GLU A 155 -2.69 11.74 -0.53
N ALA A 156 -2.91 10.43 -0.59
CA ALA A 156 -1.86 9.44 -0.86
C ALA A 156 -1.18 9.72 -2.21
N ARG A 157 -1.99 10.03 -3.23
CA ARG A 157 -1.50 10.43 -4.55
C ARG A 157 -0.63 11.67 -4.49
N ARG A 158 -1.08 12.72 -3.80
CA ARG A 158 -0.33 13.98 -3.69
C ARG A 158 1.00 13.80 -2.97
N LEU A 159 1.01 13.06 -1.85
CA LEU A 159 2.22 12.77 -1.08
C LEU A 159 3.23 11.97 -1.91
N SER A 160 2.79 10.88 -2.54
CA SER A 160 3.64 10.01 -3.35
C SER A 160 4.19 10.73 -4.59
N LEU A 161 3.34 11.45 -5.32
CA LEU A 161 3.77 12.25 -6.47
C LEU A 161 4.75 13.36 -6.07
N ALA A 162 4.55 14.01 -4.92
CA ALA A 162 5.47 15.03 -4.41
C ALA A 162 6.83 14.43 -4.04
N ALA A 163 6.85 13.26 -3.40
CA ALA A 163 8.09 12.55 -3.08
C ALA A 163 8.86 12.14 -4.35
N MET A 164 8.17 11.56 -5.34
CA MET A 164 8.74 11.22 -6.64
C MET A 164 9.27 12.44 -7.39
N THR A 165 8.53 13.55 -7.37
CA THR A 165 8.97 14.82 -7.97
C THR A 165 10.19 15.38 -7.27
N ASN A 166 10.26 15.30 -5.93
CA ASN A 166 11.44 15.72 -5.16
C ASN A 166 12.66 14.86 -5.51
N LEU A 167 12.50 13.53 -5.57
CA LEU A 167 13.56 12.61 -6.00
C LEU A 167 14.07 12.96 -7.40
N MET A 168 13.18 13.10 -8.37
CA MET A 168 13.54 13.31 -9.77
C MET A 168 14.01 14.74 -10.06
N CYS A 169 13.34 15.79 -9.60
CA CYS A 169 13.76 17.17 -9.91
C CYS A 169 14.88 17.67 -8.99
N ARG A 170 14.83 17.35 -7.69
CA ARG A 170 15.68 17.98 -6.66
C ARG A 170 16.68 17.01 -5.99
N GLY A 171 16.54 15.71 -6.21
CA GLY A 171 17.36 14.67 -5.56
C GLY A 171 18.86 14.83 -5.81
N ARG A 172 19.27 15.19 -7.04
CA ARG A 172 20.69 15.33 -7.42
C ARG A 172 21.49 16.23 -6.46
N LYS A 173 20.91 17.36 -6.05
CA LYS A 173 21.58 18.31 -5.13
C LYS A 173 21.81 17.71 -3.73
N ARG A 174 21.08 16.65 -3.39
CA ARG A 174 21.12 15.94 -2.10
C ARG A 174 21.78 14.58 -2.20
N GLY A 175 22.40 14.26 -3.33
CA GLY A 175 23.03 12.96 -3.57
C GLY A 175 22.07 11.82 -3.86
N LEU A 176 20.80 12.09 -4.22
CA LEU A 176 19.83 11.05 -4.60
C LEU A 176 19.63 11.04 -6.11
N ALA A 177 19.94 9.93 -6.76
CA ALA A 177 19.73 9.73 -8.18
C ALA A 177 18.61 8.73 -8.42
N GLY A 178 17.51 9.19 -9.03
CA GLY A 178 16.38 8.33 -9.36
C GLY A 178 16.66 7.43 -10.57
N VAL A 179 16.35 6.15 -10.41
CA VAL A 179 16.16 5.19 -11.50
C VAL A 179 14.71 4.75 -11.42
N ILE A 180 13.89 5.18 -12.36
CA ILE A 180 12.46 4.89 -12.38
C ILE A 180 12.16 3.86 -13.46
N ALA A 181 11.41 2.83 -13.12
CA ALA A 181 11.04 1.78 -14.04
C ALA A 181 9.52 1.66 -14.16
N THR A 182 8.99 1.52 -15.37
CA THR A 182 7.55 1.51 -15.60
C THR A 182 7.16 0.60 -16.76
N GLN A 183 6.03 -0.10 -16.62
CA GLN A 183 5.40 -0.76 -17.76
C GLN A 183 4.60 0.21 -18.63
N ARG A 184 4.03 1.27 -18.05
CA ARG A 184 3.08 2.18 -18.67
C ARG A 184 3.57 3.63 -18.63
N LEU A 185 4.53 3.96 -19.48
CA LEU A 185 5.14 5.30 -19.57
C LEU A 185 4.12 6.43 -19.76
N ALA A 186 3.04 6.19 -20.51
CA ALA A 186 1.98 7.18 -20.73
C ALA A 186 1.16 7.48 -19.47
N LYS A 187 1.13 6.57 -18.48
CA LYS A 187 0.47 6.78 -17.18
C LYS A 187 1.37 7.47 -16.15
N LEU A 188 2.68 7.58 -16.42
CA LEU A 188 3.64 8.23 -15.54
C LEU A 188 3.60 9.76 -15.72
N ALA A 189 3.63 10.49 -14.60
CA ALA A 189 3.60 11.94 -14.59
C ALA A 189 4.74 12.55 -15.43
N LYS A 190 4.39 13.48 -16.33
CA LYS A 190 5.32 14.04 -17.32
C LYS A 190 6.53 14.72 -16.69
N ASN A 191 6.31 15.44 -15.58
CA ASN A 191 7.37 16.13 -14.83
C ASN A 191 8.34 15.14 -14.18
N VAL A 192 7.89 13.96 -13.76
CA VAL A 192 8.77 12.93 -13.18
C VAL A 192 9.59 12.26 -14.28
N ALA A 193 8.96 11.95 -15.42
CA ALA A 193 9.63 11.31 -16.56
C ALA A 193 10.65 12.24 -17.26
N ALA A 194 10.36 13.53 -17.36
CA ALA A 194 11.18 14.49 -18.12
C ALA A 194 12.54 14.82 -17.47
N GLU A 195 12.74 14.49 -16.20
CA GLU A 195 14.00 14.76 -15.48
C GLU A 195 15.06 13.68 -15.71
N ALA A 196 14.69 12.53 -16.28
CA ALA A 196 15.64 11.51 -16.69
C ALA A 196 16.30 11.91 -18.01
N SER A 197 17.63 11.86 -18.06
CA SER A 197 18.41 12.08 -19.30
C SER A 197 18.96 10.79 -19.90
N ASN A 198 18.85 9.66 -19.17
CA ASN A 198 19.14 8.34 -19.68
C ASN A 198 17.86 7.52 -19.81
N PHE A 199 17.81 6.70 -20.86
CA PHE A 199 16.66 5.91 -21.24
C PHE A 199 17.10 4.50 -21.60
N LEU A 200 16.38 3.51 -21.09
CA LEU A 200 16.44 2.12 -21.53
C LEU A 200 15.02 1.68 -21.89
N MET A 201 14.72 1.65 -23.19
CA MET A 201 13.39 1.33 -23.71
C MET A 201 13.35 -0.10 -24.22
N GLY A 202 12.56 -0.93 -23.56
CA GLY A 202 12.30 -2.31 -23.96
C GLY A 202 11.05 -2.41 -24.82
N ARG A 203 10.61 -3.65 -25.04
CA ARG A 203 9.42 -3.93 -25.84
C ARG A 203 8.16 -3.26 -25.26
N THR A 204 7.41 -2.55 -26.10
CA THR A 204 6.08 -2.02 -25.77
C THR A 204 5.09 -2.15 -26.94
N PHE A 205 3.81 -2.34 -26.63
CA PHE A 205 2.75 -2.63 -27.61
C PHE A 205 1.79 -1.47 -27.84
N LEU A 206 1.50 -0.70 -26.80
CA LEU A 206 0.47 0.34 -26.88
C LEU A 206 1.02 1.56 -27.60
N ASP A 207 0.29 2.03 -28.61
CA ASP A 207 0.71 3.15 -29.45
C ASP A 207 1.07 4.40 -28.64
N ILE A 208 0.32 4.66 -27.56
CA ILE A 208 0.58 5.79 -26.67
C ILE A 208 1.92 5.66 -25.93
N ASP A 209 2.30 4.46 -25.51
CA ASP A 209 3.55 4.21 -24.80
C ASP A 209 4.73 4.22 -25.80
N MET A 210 4.54 3.67 -27.00
CA MET A 210 5.52 3.73 -28.09
C MET A 210 5.80 5.16 -28.54
N ALA A 211 4.76 5.98 -28.73
CA ALA A 211 4.93 7.37 -29.10
C ALA A 211 5.73 8.13 -28.05
N ARG A 212 5.42 7.94 -26.76
CA ARG A 212 6.17 8.54 -25.65
C ARG A 212 7.62 8.06 -25.60
N ALA A 213 7.88 6.78 -25.86
CA ALA A 213 9.23 6.24 -25.91
C ALA A 213 10.03 6.81 -27.09
N ALA A 214 9.43 6.89 -28.28
CA ALA A 214 10.04 7.47 -29.47
C ALA A 214 10.37 8.96 -29.29
N ASP A 215 9.46 9.73 -28.68
CA ASP A 215 9.69 11.14 -28.34
C ASP A 215 10.93 11.30 -27.44
N LEU A 216 11.08 10.45 -26.42
CA LEU A 216 12.24 10.49 -25.50
C LEU A 216 13.54 10.03 -26.17
N LEU A 217 13.47 9.09 -27.11
CA LEU A 217 14.63 8.60 -27.86
C LEU A 217 15.03 9.52 -29.02
N GLY A 218 14.25 10.57 -29.31
CA GLY A 218 14.46 11.44 -30.47
C GLY A 218 14.26 10.71 -31.80
N MET A 219 13.43 9.66 -31.82
CA MET A 219 13.17 8.81 -32.98
C MET A 219 11.99 9.36 -33.78
N GLU A 220 12.03 9.18 -35.10
CA GLU A 220 10.86 9.44 -35.95
C GLU A 220 9.77 8.40 -35.69
N ARG A 221 8.49 8.77 -35.88
CA ARG A 221 7.36 7.86 -35.66
C ARG A 221 7.47 6.53 -36.41
N ARG A 222 8.05 6.52 -37.62
CA ARG A 222 8.27 5.30 -38.41
C ARG A 222 9.29 4.35 -37.78
N GLN A 223 10.26 4.88 -37.04
CA GLN A 223 11.29 4.09 -36.35
C GLN A 223 10.76 3.49 -35.05
N ALA A 224 9.68 4.03 -34.48
CA ALA A 224 9.06 3.53 -33.25
C ALA A 224 8.57 2.09 -33.37
N GLU A 225 8.28 1.61 -34.59
CA GLU A 225 7.92 0.21 -34.86
C GLU A 225 9.01 -0.76 -34.40
N GLN A 226 10.29 -0.35 -34.45
CA GLN A 226 11.40 -1.17 -33.96
C GLN A 226 11.30 -1.48 -32.47
N ILE A 227 10.68 -0.59 -31.67
CA ILE A 227 10.47 -0.80 -30.22
C ILE A 227 9.46 -1.93 -29.98
N ARG A 228 8.44 -2.06 -30.85
CA ARG A 228 7.43 -3.12 -30.78
C ARG A 228 8.01 -4.51 -31.04
N ASP A 229 8.99 -4.56 -31.93
CA ASP A 229 9.63 -5.80 -32.41
C ASP A 229 10.84 -6.23 -31.57
N LEU A 230 11.21 -5.47 -30.53
CA LEU A 230 12.28 -5.85 -29.61
C LEU A 230 12.00 -7.21 -28.94
N GLU A 231 13.00 -8.07 -28.96
CA GLU A 231 12.98 -9.33 -28.22
C GLU A 231 13.02 -9.08 -26.70
N ARG A 232 12.51 -10.05 -25.92
CA ARG A 232 12.69 -10.05 -24.47
C ARG A 232 14.17 -9.98 -24.11
N GLY A 233 14.51 -9.13 -23.14
CA GLY A 233 15.88 -8.91 -22.69
C GLY A 233 16.71 -8.03 -23.62
N ARG A 234 16.08 -7.40 -24.63
CA ARG A 234 16.72 -6.36 -25.46
C ARG A 234 16.10 -4.99 -25.20
N PHE A 235 16.95 -3.98 -25.12
CA PHE A 235 16.57 -2.60 -24.83
C PHE A 235 17.31 -1.65 -25.78
N LEU A 236 16.67 -0.54 -26.13
CA LEU A 236 17.35 0.61 -26.75
C LEU A 236 17.83 1.54 -25.62
N GLY A 237 19.15 1.70 -25.52
CA GLY A 237 19.82 2.59 -24.58
C GLY A 237 20.18 3.93 -25.23
N LEU A 238 19.90 5.03 -24.55
CA LEU A 238 20.29 6.38 -24.96
C LEU A 238 20.54 7.24 -23.71
N GLY A 239 21.55 8.10 -23.75
CA GLY A 239 21.78 9.11 -22.72
C GLY A 239 23.26 9.31 -22.42
N PRO A 240 23.63 10.38 -21.70
CA PRO A 240 25.02 10.72 -21.42
C PRO A 240 25.76 9.62 -20.65
N ALA A 241 25.08 8.87 -19.77
CA ALA A 241 25.67 7.77 -19.01
C ALA A 241 25.77 6.46 -19.81
N ILE A 242 25.09 6.34 -20.97
CA ILE A 242 25.01 5.11 -21.75
C ILE A 242 25.68 5.28 -23.12
N ALA A 243 25.06 6.09 -23.99
CA ALA A 243 25.51 6.31 -25.35
C ALA A 243 24.90 7.60 -25.92
N ARG A 244 25.68 8.31 -26.74
CA ARG A 244 25.24 9.55 -27.43
C ARG A 244 24.23 9.31 -28.55
N ARG A 245 24.10 8.07 -29.03
CA ARG A 245 23.15 7.64 -30.05
C ARG A 245 22.44 6.38 -29.54
N PRO A 246 21.18 6.12 -29.94
CA PRO A 246 20.47 4.92 -29.52
C PRO A 246 21.28 3.67 -29.86
N VAL A 247 21.50 2.81 -28.86
CA VAL A 247 22.21 1.53 -29.00
C VAL A 247 21.30 0.39 -28.56
N ALA A 248 21.20 -0.66 -29.37
CA ALA A 248 20.50 -1.87 -28.98
C ALA A 248 21.39 -2.71 -28.05
N VAL A 249 20.87 -3.06 -26.89
CA VAL A 249 21.59 -3.79 -25.84
C VAL A 249 20.85 -5.08 -25.52
N LYS A 250 21.54 -6.21 -25.60
CA LYS A 250 21.09 -7.48 -25.04
C LYS A 250 21.59 -7.56 -23.60
N ILE A 251 20.66 -7.58 -22.64
CA ILE A 251 21.00 -7.52 -21.22
C ILE A 251 21.74 -8.79 -20.79
N GLY A 252 22.80 -8.59 -19.99
CA GLY A 252 23.64 -9.66 -19.46
C GLY A 252 22.91 -10.57 -18.45
N THR A 253 23.60 -11.60 -18.00
CA THR A 253 23.09 -12.49 -16.94
C THR A 253 23.09 -11.81 -15.58
N VAL A 254 22.20 -12.28 -14.71
CA VAL A 254 22.07 -11.85 -13.30
C VAL A 254 22.38 -13.04 -12.40
N LYS A 255 22.84 -12.77 -11.18
CA LYS A 255 23.19 -13.78 -10.18
C LYS A 255 22.05 -14.07 -9.20
N THR A 256 21.25 -13.06 -8.88
CA THR A 256 20.06 -13.16 -8.02
C THR A 256 18.79 -13.37 -8.85
N GLY A 257 17.71 -13.83 -8.23
CA GLY A 257 16.42 -14.08 -8.90
C GLY A 257 15.24 -13.81 -7.97
N THR A 258 14.00 -13.94 -8.45
CA THR A 258 12.81 -13.79 -7.61
C THR A 258 12.59 -15.05 -6.75
N ARG A 259 12.15 -14.91 -5.50
CA ARG A 259 11.92 -16.09 -4.61
C ARG A 259 10.82 -17.01 -5.14
N GLY A 260 9.83 -16.48 -5.85
CA GLY A 260 8.76 -17.26 -6.48
C GLY A 260 9.12 -17.90 -7.83
N GLY A 261 10.26 -17.56 -8.41
CA GLY A 261 10.60 -17.90 -9.80
C GLY A 261 9.59 -17.35 -10.82
N THR A 262 9.91 -17.43 -12.10
CA THR A 262 8.86 -17.33 -13.14
C THR A 262 8.04 -18.62 -13.05
N HIS A 263 6.72 -18.55 -12.84
CA HIS A 263 5.83 -19.71 -12.82
C HIS A 263 6.16 -20.63 -14.01
N LYS A 264 6.92 -21.71 -13.78
CA LYS A 264 7.16 -22.72 -14.80
C LYS A 264 5.87 -23.51 -14.89
N LEU A 265 5.38 -23.70 -16.11
CA LEU A 265 4.23 -24.58 -16.35
C LEU A 265 4.59 -25.97 -15.84
N MET A 266 4.04 -26.33 -14.69
CA MET A 266 4.02 -27.70 -14.20
C MET A 266 2.66 -28.26 -14.58
N PRO A 267 2.59 -29.47 -15.16
CA PRO A 267 1.30 -30.13 -15.33
C PRO A 267 0.62 -30.20 -13.96
N PRO A 268 -0.68 -29.88 -13.86
CA PRO A 268 -1.39 -30.01 -12.60
C PRO A 268 -1.23 -31.46 -12.10
N PRO A 269 -1.07 -31.67 -10.78
CA PRO A 269 -0.99 -33.01 -10.24
C PRO A 269 -2.24 -33.79 -10.66
N VAL A 270 -2.04 -34.99 -11.21
CA VAL A 270 -3.16 -35.86 -11.60
C VAL A 270 -3.74 -36.44 -10.31
N THR A 271 -4.72 -35.76 -9.74
CA THR A 271 -5.47 -36.22 -8.57
C THR A 271 -6.72 -36.94 -9.05
N THR A 272 -6.88 -38.21 -8.68
CA THR A 272 -8.13 -38.96 -8.85
C THR A 272 -9.23 -38.23 -8.07
N GLY A 273 -10.29 -37.81 -8.75
CA GLY A 273 -11.25 -36.78 -8.30
C GLY A 273 -12.11 -37.08 -7.06
N GLY A 274 -11.87 -38.18 -6.33
CA GLY A 274 -12.52 -38.46 -5.04
C GLY A 274 -11.75 -37.92 -3.84
N ASP A 275 -10.44 -38.20 -3.77
CA ASP A 275 -9.63 -37.93 -2.57
C ASP A 275 -9.30 -36.44 -2.36
N PHE A 276 -9.24 -35.64 -3.42
CA PHE A 276 -8.84 -34.24 -3.31
C PHE A 276 -9.93 -33.35 -2.71
N GLN A 277 -11.19 -33.68 -3.00
CA GLN A 277 -12.35 -32.99 -2.42
C GLN A 277 -12.47 -33.32 -0.93
N GLU A 278 -12.29 -34.59 -0.56
CA GLU A 278 -12.25 -35.01 0.84
C GLU A 278 -11.05 -34.42 1.59
N MET A 279 -9.85 -34.34 1.01
CA MET A 279 -8.70 -33.65 1.63
C MET A 279 -8.92 -32.15 1.84
N LEU A 280 -9.60 -31.46 0.90
CA LEU A 280 -9.93 -30.03 1.04
C LEU A 280 -10.97 -29.75 2.13
N PHE A 281 -11.88 -30.69 2.37
CA PHE A 281 -12.93 -30.60 3.38
C PHE A 281 -12.65 -31.42 4.65
N ALA A 282 -11.51 -32.10 4.71
CA ALA A 282 -11.07 -32.82 5.89
C ALA A 282 -10.75 -31.83 7.02
N LYS A 283 -11.34 -32.06 8.20
CA LYS A 283 -10.96 -31.33 9.40
C LYS A 283 -9.50 -31.64 9.70
N VAL A 284 -8.63 -30.65 9.58
CA VAL A 284 -7.24 -30.75 10.02
C VAL A 284 -7.28 -30.97 11.54
N GLU A 285 -6.84 -32.13 12.01
CA GLU A 285 -6.58 -32.34 13.43
C GLU A 285 -5.49 -31.35 13.86
N GLU A 286 -5.71 -30.64 14.97
CA GLU A 286 -4.79 -29.64 15.51
C GLU A 286 -3.44 -30.27 15.89
N GLU A 287 -2.56 -30.48 14.93
CA GLU A 287 -1.14 -30.63 15.23
C GLU A 287 -0.59 -29.26 15.61
N ALA A 288 -0.20 -29.15 16.88
CA ALA A 288 0.30 -27.94 17.51
C ALA A 288 1.44 -27.32 16.69
N LEU A 289 1.16 -26.17 16.08
CA LEU A 289 2.17 -25.36 15.42
C LEU A 289 3.28 -24.99 16.43
N PRO A 290 4.57 -25.04 16.03
CA PRO A 290 5.66 -24.67 16.92
C PRO A 290 5.51 -23.20 17.37
N PRO A 291 5.85 -22.89 18.64
CA PRO A 291 5.65 -21.55 19.17
C PRO A 291 6.53 -20.53 18.44
N PRO A 292 6.01 -19.32 18.18
CA PRO A 292 6.78 -18.26 17.54
C PRO A 292 7.93 -17.78 18.44
N PRO A 293 9.05 -17.31 17.87
CA PRO A 293 10.18 -16.82 18.65
C PRO A 293 9.78 -15.58 19.49
N PRO A 294 10.33 -15.44 20.71
CA PRO A 294 9.97 -14.36 21.61
C PRO A 294 10.40 -12.99 21.07
N ARG A 295 9.48 -12.03 21.09
CA ARG A 295 9.73 -10.63 20.70
C ARG A 295 10.44 -9.89 21.85
N PRO A 296 11.46 -9.04 21.57
CA PRO A 296 12.09 -8.21 22.59
C PRO A 296 11.14 -7.10 23.05
N GLU A 297 11.05 -6.89 24.36
CA GLU A 297 10.19 -5.87 24.98
C GLU A 297 10.70 -4.44 24.70
N PRO A 298 9.82 -3.50 24.29
CA PRO A 298 10.19 -2.12 24.10
C PRO A 298 10.31 -1.35 25.43
N THR A 299 11.40 -0.61 25.59
CA THR A 299 11.66 0.26 26.75
C THR A 299 10.67 1.43 26.82
N ALA A 300 10.04 1.62 27.97
CA ALA A 300 9.09 2.70 28.25
C ALA A 300 9.76 4.08 28.16
N ARG A 301 9.07 5.05 27.54
CA ARG A 301 9.44 6.48 27.56
C ARG A 301 8.60 7.24 28.59
N PRO A 302 9.14 8.31 29.22
CA PRO A 302 8.44 9.06 30.28
C PRO A 302 7.23 9.86 29.75
N ALA A 303 6.15 9.87 30.54
CA ALA A 303 4.85 10.46 30.20
C ALA A 303 4.85 11.98 29.95
N GLU A 304 5.88 12.71 30.40
CA GLU A 304 5.94 14.17 30.32
C GLU A 304 6.16 14.70 28.89
N GLU A 305 6.84 13.94 28.02
CA GLU A 305 7.02 14.33 26.60
C GLU A 305 5.70 14.24 25.80
N ILE A 306 4.78 13.36 26.20
CA ILE A 306 3.51 13.12 25.51
C ILE A 306 2.52 14.25 25.80
N MET A 307 2.49 14.75 27.04
CA MET A 307 1.57 15.83 27.44
C MET A 307 1.89 17.17 26.77
N ARG A 308 3.17 17.45 26.45
CA ARG A 308 3.56 18.70 25.79
C ARG A 308 3.20 18.75 24.30
N ALA A 309 3.12 17.59 23.65
CA ALA A 309 2.79 17.50 22.22
C ALA A 309 1.28 17.64 21.91
N LEU A 310 0.41 17.43 22.91
CA LEU A 310 -1.05 17.51 22.76
C LEU A 310 -1.61 18.93 22.95
N ALA A 311 -0.82 19.88 23.49
CA ALA A 311 -1.29 21.20 23.90
C ALA A 311 -1.31 22.25 22.77
N ASP A 312 -0.67 22.02 21.61
CA ASP A 312 -0.39 23.06 20.60
C ASP A 312 -1.14 22.92 19.25
N THR A 313 -2.28 22.23 19.20
CA THR A 313 -3.08 22.14 17.95
C THR A 313 -4.35 23.02 18.01
N PRO A 314 -4.50 24.07 17.20
CA PRO A 314 -5.76 24.84 17.13
C PRO A 314 -6.84 24.08 16.35
N ALA A 315 -8.01 23.90 16.96
CA ALA A 315 -9.19 23.29 16.34
C ALA A 315 -9.99 24.34 15.52
N ALA A 316 -10.02 24.17 14.20
CA ALA A 316 -10.95 24.91 13.33
C ALA A 316 -12.19 24.05 13.06
N LYS A 317 -13.35 24.47 13.56
CA LYS A 317 -14.67 23.88 13.21
C LYS A 317 -15.15 24.45 11.87
N PRO A 318 -15.46 23.62 10.86
CA PRO A 318 -16.34 24.03 9.77
C PRO A 318 -17.80 23.97 10.22
N ALA A 319 -18.59 24.97 9.82
CA ALA A 319 -20.03 25.02 10.06
C ALA A 319 -20.77 23.91 9.30
N ALA A 320 -21.79 23.34 9.94
CA ALA A 320 -22.64 22.29 9.38
C ALA A 320 -23.54 22.84 8.25
N PRO A 321 -23.77 22.08 7.16
CA PRO A 321 -24.87 22.35 6.25
C PRO A 321 -26.19 21.95 6.91
N GLU A 322 -27.18 22.86 6.91
CA GLU A 322 -28.56 22.52 7.24
C GLU A 322 -29.10 21.53 6.19
N LEU A 323 -29.49 20.34 6.66
CA LEU A 323 -30.13 19.29 5.86
C LEU A 323 -31.59 19.16 6.32
N ASP A 324 -32.48 18.94 5.34
CA ASP A 324 -33.92 18.74 5.50
C ASP A 324 -34.20 17.31 5.98
N PHE A 325 -34.21 17.11 7.31
CA PHE A 325 -34.27 15.80 7.97
C PHE A 325 -35.69 15.27 8.28
N GLY A 326 -36.77 16.00 7.96
CA GLY A 326 -38.08 15.68 8.54
C GLY A 326 -38.86 14.52 7.88
N GLU A 327 -38.82 14.40 6.55
CA GLU A 327 -39.78 13.54 5.82
C GLU A 327 -39.19 12.21 5.30
N ASN A 328 -37.86 12.10 5.23
CA ASN A 328 -37.19 10.98 4.54
C ASN A 328 -36.61 9.92 5.49
N GLU A 329 -36.55 10.20 6.80
CA GLU A 329 -35.88 9.34 7.79
C GLU A 329 -36.44 7.90 7.86
N PRO A 330 -37.77 7.67 7.84
CA PRO A 330 -38.31 6.31 7.83
C PRO A 330 -37.89 5.52 6.58
N VAL A 331 -37.71 6.19 5.44
CA VAL A 331 -37.25 5.58 4.19
C VAL A 331 -35.77 5.23 4.29
N VAL A 332 -34.95 6.11 4.87
CA VAL A 332 -33.51 5.90 5.08
C VAL A 332 -33.27 4.70 6.00
N ILE A 333 -33.98 4.64 7.14
CA ILE A 333 -33.90 3.53 8.09
C ILE A 333 -34.18 2.21 7.38
N ALA A 334 -35.31 2.12 6.68
CA ALA A 334 -35.71 0.88 6.02
C ALA A 334 -34.76 0.48 4.88
N VAL A 335 -34.18 1.43 4.13
CA VAL A 335 -33.18 1.11 3.10
C VAL A 335 -31.88 0.59 3.72
N LEU A 336 -31.41 1.19 4.83
CA LEU A 336 -30.21 0.72 5.51
C LEU A 336 -30.41 -0.69 6.09
N GLU A 337 -31.58 -0.96 6.68
CA GLU A 337 -31.94 -2.29 7.16
C GLU A 337 -31.99 -3.33 6.03
N ASP A 338 -32.57 -2.99 4.87
CA ASP A 338 -32.58 -3.89 3.71
C ASP A 338 -31.14 -4.22 3.25
N ILE A 339 -30.24 -3.22 3.22
CA ILE A 339 -28.84 -3.44 2.81
C ILE A 339 -28.12 -4.33 3.82
N VAL A 340 -28.34 -4.12 5.12
CA VAL A 340 -27.75 -4.96 6.18
C VAL A 340 -28.31 -6.40 6.12
N ALA A 341 -29.59 -6.58 5.78
CA ALA A 341 -30.19 -7.90 5.62
C ALA A 341 -29.65 -8.66 4.38
N ASP A 342 -29.34 -7.93 3.31
CA ASP A 342 -28.79 -8.48 2.07
C ASP A 342 -27.27 -8.69 2.12
N LEU A 343 -26.60 -8.33 3.22
CA LEU A 343 -25.17 -8.55 3.41
C LEU A 343 -24.90 -10.07 3.54
N GLY A 344 -24.47 -10.70 2.45
CA GLY A 344 -23.93 -12.06 2.46
C GLY A 344 -22.49 -12.14 3.02
N ASP A 345 -21.84 -13.30 2.88
CA ASP A 345 -20.45 -13.52 3.37
C ASP A 345 -19.38 -12.71 2.63
N ALA A 346 -19.71 -12.16 1.45
CA ALA A 346 -18.82 -11.28 0.68
C ALA A 346 -19.04 -9.82 1.08
N ALA A 347 -18.06 -9.21 1.77
CA ALA A 347 -18.12 -7.80 2.18
C ALA A 347 -17.91 -6.86 0.96
N PRO A 348 -18.95 -6.21 0.42
CA PRO A 348 -18.81 -5.32 -0.73
C PRO A 348 -18.09 -4.03 -0.31
N SER A 349 -17.46 -3.35 -1.27
CA SER A 349 -16.82 -2.07 -0.97
C SER A 349 -17.83 -1.03 -0.49
N VAL A 350 -17.41 -0.12 0.39
CA VAL A 350 -18.25 0.99 0.90
C VAL A 350 -18.82 1.84 -0.26
N ALA A 351 -18.07 1.98 -1.35
CA ALA A 351 -18.54 2.69 -2.55
C ALA A 351 -19.69 1.96 -3.26
N ALA A 352 -19.63 0.61 -3.35
CA ALA A 352 -20.71 -0.19 -3.91
C ALA A 352 -21.96 -0.13 -3.02
N LEU A 353 -21.80 -0.22 -1.69
CA LEU A 353 -22.90 -0.09 -0.73
C LEU A 353 -23.57 1.29 -0.80
N TYR A 354 -22.78 2.36 -0.96
CA TYR A 354 -23.32 3.72 -1.12
C TYR A 354 -24.07 3.91 -2.45
N GLN A 355 -23.59 3.28 -3.53
CA GLN A 355 -24.32 3.28 -4.81
C GLN A 355 -25.64 2.50 -4.70
N ASP A 356 -25.64 1.32 -4.07
CA ASP A 356 -26.85 0.53 -3.82
C ASP A 356 -27.84 1.31 -2.95
N PHE A 357 -27.38 1.94 -1.87
CA PHE A 357 -28.18 2.86 -1.05
C PHE A 357 -28.86 3.95 -1.89
N GLY A 358 -28.12 4.61 -2.79
CA GLY A 358 -28.68 5.62 -3.69
C GLY A 358 -29.70 5.04 -4.68
N VAL A 359 -29.53 3.80 -5.15
CA VAL A 359 -30.50 3.11 -6.01
C VAL A 359 -31.78 2.79 -5.23
N ARG A 360 -31.68 2.18 -4.05
CA ARG A 360 -32.83 1.80 -3.21
C ARG A 360 -33.61 3.03 -2.72
N CYS A 361 -32.92 4.11 -2.36
CA CYS A 361 -33.56 5.39 -2.04
C CYS A 361 -34.42 5.92 -3.20
N ARG A 362 -33.91 5.85 -4.45
CA ARG A 362 -34.68 6.26 -5.64
C ARG A 362 -35.87 5.35 -5.92
N MET A 363 -35.73 4.04 -5.71
CA MET A 363 -36.83 3.08 -5.84
C MET A 363 -37.97 3.36 -4.85
N ARG A 364 -37.64 3.89 -3.67
CA ARG A 364 -38.61 4.30 -2.65
C ARG A 364 -39.09 5.75 -2.79
N GLY A 365 -38.83 6.40 -3.93
CA GLY A 365 -39.40 7.71 -4.28
C GLY A 365 -38.52 8.93 -3.92
N LEU A 366 -37.32 8.73 -3.37
CA LEU A 366 -36.41 9.84 -3.07
C LEU A 366 -35.70 10.33 -4.34
N LYS A 367 -35.87 11.61 -4.69
CA LYS A 367 -35.26 12.20 -5.90
C LYS A 367 -33.74 12.33 -5.82
N ARG A 368 -33.18 12.37 -4.60
CA ARG A 368 -31.74 12.50 -4.31
C ARG A 368 -31.38 11.61 -3.12
N SER A 369 -30.11 11.21 -3.02
CA SER A 369 -29.60 10.56 -1.81
C SER A 369 -29.72 11.54 -0.64
N PRO A 370 -30.41 11.18 0.45
CA PRO A 370 -30.59 12.06 1.61
C PRO A 370 -29.32 12.17 2.47
N LEU A 371 -28.40 11.21 2.34
CA LEU A 371 -27.11 11.18 3.04
C LEU A 371 -25.97 11.36 2.04
N ASP A 372 -24.95 12.11 2.44
CA ASP A 372 -23.64 12.10 1.78
C ASP A 372 -22.82 10.88 2.22
N LEU A 373 -21.64 10.68 1.63
CA LEU A 373 -20.84 9.47 1.89
C LEU A 373 -20.40 9.37 3.37
N PRO A 374 -19.91 10.42 4.03
CA PRO A 374 -19.60 10.37 5.47
C PRO A 374 -20.81 10.07 6.34
N ALA A 375 -21.96 10.73 6.11
CA ALA A 375 -23.17 10.47 6.88
C ALA A 375 -23.71 9.05 6.64
N PHE A 376 -23.64 8.55 5.40
CA PHE A 376 -24.00 7.18 5.07
C PHE A 376 -23.13 6.18 5.82
N ARG A 377 -21.80 6.33 5.85
CA ARG A 377 -20.90 5.42 6.58
C ARG A 377 -21.28 5.31 8.05
N LYS A 378 -21.51 6.45 8.69
CA LYS A 378 -21.93 6.50 10.10
C LYS A 378 -23.27 5.81 10.31
N ARG A 379 -24.29 6.16 9.50
CA ARG A 379 -25.65 5.59 9.61
C ARG A 379 -25.67 4.09 9.28
N PHE A 380 -24.84 3.64 8.35
CA PHE A 380 -24.67 2.24 8.00
C PHE A 380 -24.02 1.44 9.13
N ALA A 381 -22.96 1.95 9.76
CA ALA A 381 -22.36 1.33 10.94
C ALA A 381 -23.36 1.21 12.11
N MET A 382 -24.20 2.23 12.32
CA MET A 382 -25.29 2.17 13.29
C MET A 382 -26.32 1.10 12.92
N ALA A 383 -26.72 1.00 11.65
CA ALA A 383 -27.64 -0.03 11.17
C ALA A 383 -27.07 -1.45 11.32
N GLN A 384 -25.76 -1.66 11.08
CA GLN A 384 -25.09 -2.96 11.33
C GLN A 384 -25.10 -3.36 12.81
N ALA A 385 -25.05 -2.39 13.72
CA ALA A 385 -25.25 -2.62 15.15
C ALA A 385 -26.74 -2.75 15.53
N GLY A 386 -27.67 -2.61 14.57
CA GLY A 386 -29.12 -2.57 14.76
C GLY A 386 -29.61 -1.35 15.54
N MET A 387 -28.90 -0.24 15.41
CA MET A 387 -29.23 1.09 15.91
C MET A 387 -29.68 1.97 14.73
N ALA A 388 -30.60 1.45 13.91
CA ALA A 388 -30.93 2.05 12.61
C ALA A 388 -31.62 3.43 12.74
N ASP A 389 -32.30 3.72 13.84
CA ASP A 389 -32.83 5.05 14.15
C ASP A 389 -31.75 5.90 14.85
N ALA A 390 -31.31 6.99 14.21
CA ALA A 390 -30.28 7.86 14.78
C ALA A 390 -30.81 8.90 15.77
N ASP A 391 -32.12 9.18 15.75
CA ASP A 391 -32.77 10.14 16.64
C ASP A 391 -33.21 9.51 17.96
N ASP A 392 -33.13 8.18 18.06
CA ASP A 392 -33.40 7.44 19.28
C ASP A 392 -32.41 7.85 20.39
N VAL A 393 -32.96 8.50 21.41
CA VAL A 393 -32.22 9.03 22.57
C VAL A 393 -31.43 7.94 23.29
N ARG A 394 -31.88 6.67 23.22
CA ARG A 394 -31.19 5.52 23.83
C ARG A 394 -29.76 5.34 23.32
N TRP A 395 -29.46 5.80 22.11
CA TRP A 395 -28.19 5.60 21.45
C TRP A 395 -27.21 6.76 21.60
N GLN A 396 -27.66 7.90 22.11
CA GLN A 396 -26.83 9.11 22.16
C GLN A 396 -25.53 8.92 22.96
N ASP A 397 -25.61 8.22 24.09
CA ASP A 397 -24.42 7.97 24.92
C ASP A 397 -23.44 6.99 24.24
N ALA A 398 -23.95 5.98 23.51
CA ALA A 398 -23.11 5.07 22.71
C ALA A 398 -22.43 5.80 21.55
N ILE A 399 -23.14 6.70 20.87
CA ILE A 399 -22.58 7.53 19.80
C ILE A 399 -21.50 8.48 20.35
N ARG A 400 -21.71 9.06 21.54
CA ARG A 400 -20.72 9.91 22.20
C ARG A 400 -19.48 9.10 22.63
N ALA A 401 -19.69 7.90 23.17
CA ALA A 401 -18.59 7.00 23.55
C ALA A 401 -17.77 6.53 22.34
N ALA A 402 -18.35 6.59 21.13
CA ALA A 402 -17.68 6.22 19.88
C ALA A 402 -16.81 7.35 19.26
N GLU A 403 -16.85 8.59 19.78
CA GLU A 403 -16.09 9.72 19.23
C GLU A 403 -14.58 9.46 18.99
N PRO A 404 -13.84 8.78 19.90
CA PRO A 404 -12.43 8.48 19.70
C PRO A 404 -12.17 7.22 18.84
N VAL A 405 -13.22 6.53 18.37
CA VAL A 405 -13.12 5.30 17.59
C VAL A 405 -12.95 5.63 16.10
N PRO A 406 -11.95 5.06 15.41
CA PRO A 406 -11.80 5.20 13.96
C PRO A 406 -13.04 4.73 13.18
N GLU A 407 -13.31 5.34 12.02
CA GLU A 407 -14.51 5.07 11.22
C GLU A 407 -14.68 3.58 10.84
N ASP A 408 -13.59 2.88 10.54
CA ASP A 408 -13.59 1.46 10.15
C ASP A 408 -13.92 0.52 11.32
N MET A 409 -13.82 1.01 12.57
CA MET A 409 -14.07 0.27 13.80
C MET A 409 -15.39 0.67 14.47
N LEU A 410 -16.13 1.61 13.88
CA LEU A 410 -17.36 2.16 14.45
C LEU A 410 -18.46 1.09 14.60
N ALA A 411 -18.70 0.28 13.57
CA ALA A 411 -19.72 -0.78 13.60
C ALA A 411 -19.47 -1.83 14.69
N PRO A 412 -18.28 -2.45 14.81
CA PRO A 412 -18.03 -3.41 15.88
C PRO A 412 -18.05 -2.77 17.28
N PHE A 413 -17.62 -1.51 17.43
CA PHE A 413 -17.75 -0.79 18.70
C PHE A 413 -19.22 -0.59 19.10
N LEU A 414 -20.04 -0.11 18.17
CA LEU A 414 -21.47 0.12 18.41
C LEU A 414 -22.22 -1.19 18.73
N LEU A 415 -21.81 -2.30 18.14
CA LEU A 415 -22.35 -3.62 18.47
C LEU A 415 -22.06 -4.03 19.92
N ILE A 416 -20.85 -3.76 20.41
CA ILE A 416 -20.47 -3.99 21.82
C ILE A 416 -21.22 -3.02 22.74
N ALA A 417 -21.28 -1.73 22.38
CA ALA A 417 -21.95 -0.69 23.15
C ALA A 417 -23.44 -1.00 23.31
N ARG A 418 -24.11 -1.43 22.24
CA ARG A 418 -25.50 -1.88 22.28
C ARG A 418 -25.67 -3.09 23.18
N ALA A 419 -24.82 -4.12 23.04
CA ALA A 419 -24.89 -5.30 23.90
C ALA A 419 -24.73 -4.94 25.39
N ALA A 420 -23.89 -3.95 25.72
CA ALA A 420 -23.74 -3.45 27.08
C ALA A 420 -24.98 -2.66 27.57
N LEU A 421 -25.60 -1.83 26.71
CA LEU A 421 -26.83 -1.11 27.03
C LEU A 421 -28.03 -2.04 27.23
N ASP A 422 -28.14 -3.08 26.41
CA ASP A 422 -29.24 -4.04 26.44
C ASP A 422 -29.00 -5.18 27.46
N GLY A 423 -27.84 -5.20 28.14
CA GLY A 423 -27.47 -6.25 29.09
C GLY A 423 -27.28 -7.64 28.47
N GLN A 424 -26.96 -7.70 27.18
CA GLN A 424 -26.79 -8.93 26.40
C GLN A 424 -25.39 -9.53 26.55
N THR A 425 -25.25 -10.79 26.15
CA THR A 425 -23.96 -11.49 26.11
C THR A 425 -22.99 -10.79 25.16
N CYS A 426 -21.70 -10.85 25.47
CA CYS A 426 -20.65 -10.29 24.63
C CYS A 426 -20.78 -10.84 23.19
N PRO A 427 -20.79 -9.98 22.15
CA PRO A 427 -20.73 -10.44 20.78
C PRO A 427 -19.55 -11.38 20.54
N ASP A 428 -19.81 -12.47 19.82
CA ASP A 428 -18.79 -13.44 19.45
C ASP A 428 -17.86 -12.88 18.36
N ASP A 429 -16.73 -13.56 18.14
CA ASP A 429 -15.75 -13.10 17.16
C ASP A 429 -16.32 -13.10 15.72
N ALA A 430 -17.32 -13.95 15.45
CA ALA A 430 -18.00 -13.99 14.16
C ALA A 430 -18.87 -12.74 13.93
N ALA A 431 -19.62 -12.29 14.93
CA ALA A 431 -20.43 -11.08 14.88
C ALA A 431 -19.57 -9.82 14.78
N LEU A 432 -18.49 -9.74 15.57
CA LEU A 432 -17.51 -8.65 15.47
C LEU A 432 -16.79 -8.66 14.11
N GLY A 433 -16.45 -9.84 13.61
CA GLY A 433 -15.86 -10.02 12.28
C GLY A 433 -16.77 -9.52 11.16
N ARG A 434 -18.05 -9.90 11.19
CA ARG A 434 -19.05 -9.40 10.22
C ARG A 434 -19.20 -7.89 10.27
N ALA A 435 -19.31 -7.30 11.47
CA ALA A 435 -19.40 -5.85 11.63
C ALA A 435 -18.12 -5.13 11.15
N TYR A 436 -16.95 -5.75 11.34
CA TYR A 436 -15.67 -5.20 10.89
C TYR A 436 -15.35 -5.49 9.41
N GLY A 437 -16.14 -6.33 8.73
CA GLY A 437 -15.88 -6.73 7.34
C GLY A 437 -14.72 -7.72 7.18
N THR A 438 -14.47 -8.58 8.17
CA THR A 438 -13.43 -9.61 8.12
C THR A 438 -13.89 -10.98 8.59
N SER A 439 -13.41 -12.04 7.92
CA SER A 439 -13.53 -13.43 8.37
C SER A 439 -12.35 -13.91 9.20
N SER A 440 -11.32 -13.08 9.41
CA SER A 440 -10.09 -13.47 10.12
C SER A 440 -10.22 -13.29 11.64
N PRO A 441 -10.15 -14.39 12.43
CA PRO A 441 -10.19 -14.30 13.90
C PRO A 441 -9.02 -13.48 14.48
N GLY A 442 -7.88 -13.47 13.79
CA GLY A 442 -6.72 -12.67 14.18
C GLY A 442 -6.96 -11.17 14.03
N ARG A 443 -7.72 -10.74 13.02
CA ARG A 443 -8.10 -9.33 12.86
C ARG A 443 -9.10 -8.88 13.93
N VAL A 444 -10.04 -9.74 14.32
CA VAL A 444 -10.98 -9.47 15.42
C VAL A 444 -10.26 -9.34 16.77
N ARG A 445 -9.26 -10.18 17.06
CA ARG A 445 -8.42 -10.03 18.26
C ARG A 445 -7.66 -8.70 18.28
N ARG A 446 -7.01 -8.34 17.17
CA ARG A 446 -6.30 -7.05 17.06
C ARG A 446 -7.22 -5.85 17.17
N LEU A 447 -8.44 -5.96 16.65
CA LEU A 447 -9.49 -4.94 16.77
C LEU A 447 -9.83 -4.69 18.24
N ILE A 448 -10.09 -5.76 19.01
CA ILE A 448 -10.36 -5.68 20.46
C ILE A 448 -9.16 -5.08 21.20
N ASP A 449 -7.94 -5.58 20.95
CA ASP A 449 -6.72 -5.06 21.57
C ASP A 449 -6.50 -3.56 21.26
N TYR A 450 -6.84 -3.13 20.05
CA TYR A 450 -6.70 -1.75 19.63
C TYR A 450 -7.75 -0.85 20.29
N MET A 451 -9.01 -1.27 20.35
CA MET A 451 -10.07 -0.57 21.08
C MET A 451 -9.75 -0.48 22.59
N GLU A 452 -9.15 -1.52 23.17
CA GLU A 452 -8.71 -1.50 24.57
C GLU A 452 -7.56 -0.51 24.80
N LYS A 453 -6.59 -0.43 23.87
CA LYS A 453 -5.52 0.58 23.90
C LYS A 453 -6.04 2.01 23.74
N LEU A 454 -7.11 2.21 22.97
CA LEU A 454 -7.81 3.49 22.88
C LEU A 454 -8.58 3.82 24.17
N GLY A 455 -8.73 2.86 25.09
CA GLY A 455 -9.48 3.03 26.33
C GLY A 455 -11.01 3.07 26.14
N VAL A 456 -11.49 2.72 24.95
CA VAL A 456 -12.94 2.74 24.64
C VAL A 456 -13.65 1.47 25.08
N ILE A 457 -12.90 0.38 25.26
CA ILE A 457 -13.38 -0.87 25.84
C ILE A 457 -12.38 -1.44 26.84
N VAL A 458 -12.82 -2.40 27.65
CA VAL A 458 -11.97 -3.22 28.54
C VAL A 458 -12.42 -4.67 28.42
N ALA A 459 -11.56 -5.54 27.91
CA ALA A 459 -11.89 -6.96 27.77
C ALA A 459 -11.55 -7.71 29.06
N ARG A 460 -12.46 -8.57 29.52
CA ARG A 460 -12.24 -9.43 30.68
C ARG A 460 -12.62 -10.85 30.35
N THR A 461 -11.78 -11.79 30.74
CA THR A 461 -12.08 -13.22 30.66
C THR A 461 -12.27 -13.74 32.08
N ASP A 462 -13.39 -14.40 32.35
CA ASP A 462 -13.61 -15.05 33.64
C ASP A 462 -12.83 -16.37 33.77
N PHE A 463 -12.86 -16.99 34.96
CA PHE A 463 -12.18 -18.25 35.23
C PHE A 463 -12.72 -19.46 34.43
N SER A 464 -13.89 -19.33 33.80
CA SER A 464 -14.46 -20.31 32.87
C SER A 464 -14.12 -20.04 31.41
N GLY A 465 -13.30 -19.03 31.11
CA GLY A 465 -12.88 -18.70 29.75
C GLY A 465 -13.88 -17.83 28.98
N LYS A 466 -14.94 -17.33 29.63
CA LYS A 466 -15.98 -16.52 28.98
C LYS A 466 -15.57 -15.05 28.95
N ARG A 467 -15.73 -14.41 27.80
CA ARG A 467 -15.38 -13.00 27.59
C ARG A 467 -16.55 -12.09 27.95
N SER A 468 -16.25 -11.02 28.67
CA SER A 468 -17.12 -9.84 28.84
C SER A 468 -16.34 -8.60 28.41
N ILE A 469 -17.03 -7.59 27.87
CA ILE A 469 -16.40 -6.34 27.44
C ILE A 469 -17.08 -5.18 28.16
N GLY A 470 -16.29 -4.45 28.94
CA GLY A 470 -16.70 -3.18 29.55
C GLY A 470 -16.56 -2.02 28.56
N VAL A 471 -17.48 -1.07 28.60
CA VAL A 471 -17.43 0.18 27.83
C VAL A 471 -17.33 1.35 28.80
N PRO A 472 -16.11 1.84 29.13
CA PRO A 472 -15.91 2.87 30.14
C PRO A 472 -16.72 4.15 29.91
N GLY A 473 -16.88 4.55 28.64
CA GLY A 473 -17.67 5.74 28.26
C GLY A 473 -19.16 5.63 28.59
N LEU A 474 -19.67 4.42 28.83
CA LEU A 474 -21.05 4.14 29.25
C LEU A 474 -21.17 3.75 30.72
N GLY A 475 -20.06 3.39 31.38
CA GLY A 475 -20.08 2.82 32.73
C GLY A 475 -20.77 1.44 32.80
N LEU A 476 -20.90 0.74 31.67
CA LEU A 476 -21.60 -0.53 31.52
C LEU A 476 -20.67 -1.62 30.97
N SER A 477 -21.07 -2.88 31.12
CA SER A 477 -20.38 -4.04 30.56
C SER A 477 -21.38 -5.02 29.95
N THR A 478 -20.97 -5.72 28.91
CA THR A 478 -21.73 -6.86 28.38
C THR A 478 -21.80 -7.98 29.43
N ALA A 479 -22.82 -8.83 29.35
CA ALA A 479 -22.78 -10.12 30.05
C ALA A 479 -21.65 -11.00 29.49
N ALA A 480 -21.18 -11.97 30.29
CA ALA A 480 -20.17 -12.93 29.84
C ALA A 480 -20.72 -13.77 28.68
N ALA A 481 -19.87 -14.08 27.70
CA ALA A 481 -20.22 -14.95 26.57
C ALA A 481 -20.72 -16.33 27.05
N ASP A 482 -21.60 -16.95 26.28
CA ASP A 482 -22.18 -18.26 26.62
C ASP A 482 -21.20 -19.43 26.53
#